data_AF-A0A7S0SS80-F1
#
_entry.id   AF-A0A7S0SS80-F1
#
_cell.length_a   1.000
_cell.length_b   1.000
_cell.length_c   1.000
_cell.angle_alpha   90.00
_cell.angle_beta   90.00
_cell.angle_gamma   90.00
#
_symmetry.space_group_name_H-M   'P 1'
#
loop_
_entity.id
_entity.type
_entity.pdbx_description
1 polymer ?
#
loop_
_entity_poly.entity_id
_entity_poly.type
_entity_poly.pdbx_seq_one_letter_code
_entity_poly.pdbx_strand_id
1 'polypeptide(L)'
;KDLFTLISMNESSNGSKYQVIASYYEVYNEQVYDLLETTSKPLSIREDTDKGLIVIAGITEQIVTNYESVISILLSGNKNRKTEATMANQVSSRSHAIFQLTIKQLKINSNHYN
;
A
#
# COMPACT_ATOMS: atom_id res chain seq x y z
N LYS A 1 -13.48 0.50 7.11
CA LYS A 1 -14.51 1.54 7.29
C LYS A 1 -14.12 2.51 8.41
N ASP A 2 -13.90 2.00 9.62
CA ASP A 2 -13.60 2.80 10.82
C ASP A 2 -12.36 3.70 10.69
N LEU A 3 -11.32 3.25 9.97
CA LEU A 3 -10.14 4.07 9.66
C LEU A 3 -10.51 5.44 9.07
N PHE A 4 -11.36 5.46 8.04
CA PHE A 4 -11.73 6.70 7.37
C PHE A 4 -12.66 7.55 8.22
N THR A 5 -13.51 6.92 9.05
CA THR A 5 -14.31 7.64 10.05
C THR A 5 -13.43 8.36 11.06
N LEU A 6 -12.40 7.69 11.59
CA LEU A 6 -11.45 8.29 12.54
C LEU A 6 -10.64 9.42 11.89
N ILE A 7 -10.22 9.26 10.63
CA ILE A 7 -9.53 10.31 9.88
C ILE A 7 -10.44 11.54 9.76
N SER A 8 -11.68 11.38 9.27
CA SER A 8 -12.62 12.50 9.10
C SER A 8 -12.92 13.23 10.42
N MET A 9 -13.03 12.50 11.52
CA MET A 9 -13.20 13.08 12.86
C MET A 9 -11.99 13.91 13.28
N ASN A 10 -10.77 13.38 13.08
CA ASN A 10 -9.55 14.11 13.40
C ASN A 10 -9.38 15.36 12.54
N GLU A 11 -9.60 15.26 11.22
CA GLU A 11 -9.50 16.42 10.30
C GLU A 11 -10.43 17.56 10.71
N SER A 12 -11.62 17.23 11.20
CA SER A 12 -12.62 18.22 11.64
C SER A 12 -12.28 18.83 13.01
N SER A 13 -11.64 18.07 13.89
CA SER A 13 -11.36 18.48 15.28
C SER A 13 -10.14 19.38 15.44
N ASN A 14 -9.06 19.11 14.71
CA ASN A 14 -7.76 19.75 14.92
C ASN A 14 -7.15 20.34 13.64
N GLY A 15 -7.89 20.31 12.53
CA GLY A 15 -7.45 20.83 11.23
C GLY A 15 -6.32 20.04 10.58
N SER A 16 -5.89 18.91 11.15
CA SER A 16 -4.89 18.04 10.52
C SER A 16 -5.40 17.49 9.19
N LYS A 17 -4.48 17.24 8.26
CA LYS A 17 -4.79 16.54 7.02
C LYS A 17 -4.09 15.20 6.99
N TYR A 18 -4.76 14.18 6.45
CA TYR A 18 -4.19 12.85 6.35
C TYR A 18 -4.19 12.37 4.90
N GLN A 19 -3.16 11.61 4.56
CA GLN A 19 -3.08 10.85 3.32
C GLN A 19 -2.97 9.38 3.67
N VAL A 20 -3.84 8.56 3.08
CA VAL A 20 -3.77 7.10 3.20
C VAL A 20 -3.29 6.55 1.87
N ILE A 21 -2.27 5.71 1.92
CA ILE A 21 -1.63 5.09 0.77
C ILE A 21 -1.76 3.58 0.91
N ALA A 22 -2.27 2.92 -0.12
CA ALA A 22 -2.37 1.47 -0.19
C ALA A 22 -1.27 0.91 -1.10
N SER A 23 -0.66 -0.19 -0.67
CA SER A 23 0.21 -1.04 -1.49
C SER A 23 -0.18 -2.50 -1.25
N TYR A 24 -0.01 -3.35 -2.26
CA TYR A 24 -0.33 -4.77 -2.16
C TYR A 24 0.71 -5.58 -2.91
N TYR A 25 1.39 -6.49 -2.22
CA TYR A 25 2.43 -7.33 -2.81
C TYR A 25 2.38 -8.73 -2.23
N GLU A 26 3.00 -9.68 -2.92
CA GLU A 26 3.28 -10.99 -2.37
C GLU A 26 4.77 -11.26 -2.26
N VAL A 27 5.13 -12.05 -1.25
CA VAL A 27 6.46 -12.63 -1.10
C VAL A 27 6.37 -14.08 -1.53
N TYR A 28 7.09 -14.40 -2.60
CA TYR A 28 7.19 -15.73 -3.17
C TYR A 28 8.66 -16.05 -3.47
N ASN A 29 9.14 -17.18 -2.96
CA ASN A 29 10.53 -17.62 -3.14
C ASN A 29 11.57 -16.52 -2.81
N GLU A 30 11.37 -15.82 -1.68
CA GLU A 30 12.20 -14.69 -1.21
C GLU A 30 12.23 -13.47 -2.16
N GLN A 31 11.34 -13.45 -3.16
CA GLN A 31 11.16 -12.35 -4.09
C GLN A 31 9.82 -11.65 -3.84
N VAL A 32 9.80 -10.34 -4.04
CA VAL A 32 8.61 -9.50 -3.86
C VAL A 32 7.97 -9.24 -5.22
N TYR A 33 6.66 -9.41 -5.34
CA TYR A 33 5.91 -9.13 -6.56
C TYR A 33 4.79 -8.16 -6.26
N ASP A 34 4.64 -7.14 -7.10
CA ASP A 34 3.53 -6.21 -7.00
C ASP A 34 2.23 -6.90 -7.43
N LEU A 35 1.21 -6.86 -6.57
CA LEU A 35 -0.11 -7.41 -6.90
C LEU A 35 -1.02 -6.37 -7.54
N LEU A 36 -0.66 -5.08 -7.56
CA LEU A 36 -1.44 -4.01 -8.18
C LEU A 36 -1.04 -3.73 -9.63
N GLU A 37 0.14 -4.22 -10.04
CA GLU A 37 0.64 -4.26 -11.40
C GLU A 37 0.54 -5.68 -11.96
N THR A 38 0.52 -5.82 -13.28
CA THR A 38 0.50 -7.15 -13.94
C THR A 38 1.90 -7.59 -14.37
N THR A 39 2.94 -6.91 -13.90
CA THR A 39 4.31 -7.24 -14.23
C THR A 39 4.79 -8.47 -13.46
N SER A 40 5.23 -9.51 -14.15
CA SER A 40 5.81 -10.70 -13.50
C SER A 40 7.27 -10.51 -13.04
N LYS A 41 7.72 -9.25 -12.89
CA LYS A 41 9.10 -8.93 -12.48
C LYS A 41 9.17 -8.76 -10.97
N PRO A 42 10.16 -9.37 -10.29
CA PRO A 42 10.34 -9.16 -8.87
C PRO A 42 10.83 -7.73 -8.60
N LEU A 43 10.32 -7.14 -7.53
CA LEU A 43 10.74 -5.84 -7.01
C LEU A 43 11.98 -5.98 -6.12
N SER A 44 12.80 -4.94 -6.11
CA SER A 44 14.01 -4.89 -5.29
C SER A 44 13.70 -4.31 -3.91
N ILE A 45 14.21 -4.93 -2.86
CA ILE A 45 14.18 -4.40 -1.49
C ILE A 45 15.39 -3.49 -1.30
N ARG A 46 15.19 -2.30 -0.71
CA ARG A 46 16.23 -1.31 -0.42
C ARG A 46 16.07 -0.79 1.01
N GLU A 47 17.12 -0.19 1.54
CA GLU A 47 17.09 0.55 2.80
C GLU A 47 17.02 2.05 2.50
N ASP A 48 16.04 2.74 3.06
CA ASP A 48 16.02 4.20 3.17
C ASP A 48 16.95 4.58 4.32
N THR A 49 18.21 4.90 4.00
CA THR A 49 19.27 5.21 4.95
C THR A 49 18.96 6.40 5.84
N ASP A 50 18.12 7.33 5.39
CA ASP A 50 17.75 8.52 6.16
C ASP A 50 16.72 8.19 7.24
N LYS A 51 15.91 7.14 7.02
CA LYS A 51 14.85 6.72 7.95
C LYS A 51 15.12 5.39 8.65
N GLY A 52 16.16 4.66 8.25
CA GLY A 52 16.42 3.29 8.72
C GLY A 52 15.27 2.32 8.37
N LEU A 53 14.55 2.59 7.27
CA LEU A 53 13.36 1.83 6.88
C LEU A 53 13.62 0.99 5.64
N ILE A 54 13.18 -0.26 5.67
CA ILE A 54 13.17 -1.12 4.47
C ILE A 54 12.05 -0.64 3.55
N VAL A 55 12.39 -0.31 2.30
CA VAL A 55 11.48 0.13 1.25
C VAL A 55 11.51 -0.83 0.06
N ILE A 56 10.36 -1.06 -0.54
CA ILE A 56 10.25 -1.88 -1.76
C ILE A 56 10.33 -0.92 -2.95
N ALA A 57 11.41 -0.98 -3.71
CA ALA A 57 11.63 -0.09 -4.83
C ALA A 57 10.73 -0.46 -6.01
N GLY A 58 9.98 0.52 -6.51
CA GLY A 58 9.08 0.34 -7.65
C GLY A 58 7.73 -0.30 -7.27
N ILE A 59 7.41 -0.42 -5.98
CA ILE A 59 6.07 -0.83 -5.54
C ILE A 59 5.03 0.22 -5.93
N THR A 60 3.88 -0.23 -6.40
CA THR A 60 2.75 0.62 -6.67
C THR A 60 2.14 1.13 -5.37
N GLU A 61 2.08 2.45 -5.24
CA GLU A 61 1.44 3.16 -4.14
C GLU A 61 0.20 3.90 -4.66
N GLN A 62 -0.99 3.55 -4.16
CA GLN A 62 -2.24 4.20 -4.55
C GLN A 62 -2.82 5.00 -3.39
N ILE A 63 -3.08 6.28 -3.61
CA ILE A 63 -3.78 7.11 -2.63
C ILE A 63 -5.24 6.65 -2.55
N VAL A 64 -5.70 6.33 -1.34
CA VAL A 64 -7.07 5.91 -1.06
C VAL A 64 -7.76 6.94 -0.17
N THR A 65 -8.97 7.32 -0.55
CA THR A 65 -9.74 8.37 0.15
C THR A 65 -10.96 7.84 0.88
N ASN A 66 -11.33 6.58 0.66
CA ASN A 66 -12.46 5.94 1.30
C ASN A 66 -12.30 4.41 1.36
N TYR A 67 -13.23 3.76 2.06
CA TYR A 67 -13.24 2.33 2.27
C TYR A 67 -13.45 1.56 0.95
N GLU A 68 -14.29 2.06 0.07
CA GLU A 68 -14.63 1.44 -1.21
C GLU A 68 -13.39 1.35 -2.12
N SER A 69 -12.56 2.39 -2.15
CA SER A 69 -11.27 2.39 -2.87
C SER A 69 -10.33 1.32 -2.32
N VAL A 70 -10.24 1.17 -0.99
CA VAL A 70 -9.42 0.12 -0.36
C VAL A 70 -9.90 -1.27 -0.78
N ILE A 71 -11.22 -1.52 -0.76
CA ILE A 71 -11.78 -2.80 -1.18
C ILE A 71 -11.54 -3.06 -2.67
N SER A 72 -11.67 -2.05 -3.53
CA SER A 72 -11.40 -2.16 -4.97
C SER A 72 -9.96 -2.63 -5.24
N ILE A 73 -8.98 -2.01 -4.56
CA ILE A 73 -7.56 -2.38 -4.67
C ILE A 73 -7.33 -3.82 -4.20
N LEU A 74 -7.92 -4.20 -3.07
CA LEU A 74 -7.80 -5.55 -2.50
C LEU A 74 -8.37 -6.62 -3.44
N LEU A 75 -9.54 -6.36 -4.05
CA LEU A 75 -10.15 -7.25 -5.02
C LEU A 75 -9.31 -7.37 -6.31
N SER A 76 -8.79 -6.23 -6.80
CA SER A 76 -7.91 -6.21 -7.97
C SER A 76 -6.65 -7.04 -7.73
N GLY A 77 -5.94 -6.81 -6.61
CA GLY A 77 -4.72 -7.56 -6.32
C GLY A 77 -4.96 -9.04 -6.06
N ASN A 78 -6.10 -9.41 -5.45
CA ASN A 78 -6.48 -10.82 -5.32
C ASN A 78 -6.70 -11.50 -6.68
N LYS A 79 -7.23 -10.78 -7.67
CA LYS A 79 -7.41 -11.30 -9.03
C LYS A 79 -6.05 -11.54 -9.71
N ASN A 80 -5.11 -10.59 -9.56
CA ASN A 80 -3.76 -10.72 -10.11
C ASN A 80 -3.03 -11.91 -9.48
N ARG A 81 -3.07 -12.02 -8.14
CA ARG A 81 -2.52 -13.17 -7.40
C ARG A 81 -3.08 -14.52 -7.87
N LYS A 82 -4.40 -14.60 -8.09
CA LYS A 82 -5.06 -15.82 -8.58
C LYS A 82 -4.63 -16.17 -10.00
N THR A 83 -4.40 -15.17 -10.85
CA THR A 83 -3.98 -15.36 -12.25
C THR A 83 -2.55 -15.91 -12.31
N GLU A 84 -1.63 -15.33 -11.53
CA GLU A 84 -0.24 -15.81 -11.39
C GLU A 84 -0.19 -17.25 -10.83
N ALA A 85 -0.97 -17.56 -9.78
CA ALA A 85 -1.03 -18.92 -9.23
C ALA A 85 -1.54 -19.98 -10.24
N THR A 86 -2.36 -19.56 -11.22
CA THR A 86 -2.86 -20.43 -12.28
C THR A 86 -1.83 -20.61 -13.40
N MET A 87 -1.06 -19.56 -13.73
CA MET A 87 0.05 -19.65 -14.70
C MET A 87 1.25 -20.43 -14.14
N ALA A 88 1.54 -20.31 -12.84
CA ALA A 88 2.68 -20.95 -12.16
C ALA A 88 2.34 -22.32 -11.52
N ASN A 89 1.09 -22.78 -11.59
CA ASN A 89 0.54 -24.00 -11.00
C ASN A 89 0.79 -24.22 -9.48
N GLN A 90 -0.27 -24.00 -8.69
CA GLN A 90 -0.53 -24.54 -7.35
C GLN A 90 0.51 -24.24 -6.25
N VAL A 91 0.80 -22.94 -6.00
CA VAL A 91 1.69 -22.51 -4.90
C VAL A 91 1.06 -21.40 -4.01
N SER A 92 -0.27 -21.36 -3.90
CA SER A 92 -0.96 -20.40 -3.01
C SER A 92 -0.69 -20.63 -1.51
N SER A 93 -0.14 -21.80 -1.13
CA SER A 93 0.24 -22.13 0.25
C SER A 93 1.61 -21.61 0.68
N ARG A 94 2.49 -21.22 -0.26
CA ARG A 94 3.84 -20.73 0.05
C ARG A 94 4.04 -19.25 -0.24
N SER A 95 3.14 -18.60 -1.00
CA SER A 95 3.17 -17.15 -1.15
C SER A 95 2.42 -16.44 -0.02
N HIS A 96 3.05 -15.43 0.56
CA HIS A 96 2.45 -14.58 1.59
C HIS A 96 2.02 -13.27 0.93
N ALA A 97 0.73 -12.94 0.98
CA ALA A 97 0.24 -11.68 0.45
C ALA A 97 0.15 -10.64 1.59
N ILE A 98 0.71 -9.45 1.35
CA ILE A 98 0.79 -8.36 2.32
C ILE A 98 0.09 -7.14 1.74
N PHE A 99 -1.07 -6.81 2.30
CA PHE A 99 -1.77 -5.56 2.02
C PHE A 99 -1.38 -4.53 3.07
N GLN A 100 -0.76 -3.43 2.64
CA GLN A 100 -0.24 -2.39 3.54
C GLN A 100 -0.97 -1.07 3.32
N LEU A 101 -1.46 -0.48 4.41
CA LEU A 101 -1.99 0.88 4.45
C LEU A 101 -1.03 1.77 5.23
N THR A 102 -0.45 2.76 4.55
CA THR A 102 0.42 3.78 5.14
C THR A 102 -0.39 5.05 5.36
N ILE A 103 -0.50 5.50 6.62
CA ILE A 103 -1.22 6.73 6.98
C ILE A 103 -0.17 7.82 7.27
N LYS A 104 -0.23 8.92 6.53
CA LYS A 104 0.65 10.07 6.72
C LYS A 104 -0.17 11.27 7.19
N GLN A 105 0.19 11.85 8.34
CA GLN A 105 -0.33 13.16 8.73
C GLN A 105 0.47 14.24 8.01
N LEU A 106 -0.22 15.08 7.24
CA LEU A 106 0.35 16.19 6.50
C LEU A 106 0.48 17.39 7.45
N LYS A 107 1.70 17.89 7.61
CA LYS A 107 1.93 19.15 8.33
C LYS A 107 1.42 20.30 7.47
N ILE A 108 0.50 21.10 8.01
CA ILE A 108 0.16 22.39 7.41
C ILE A 108 1.28 23.34 7.82
N ASN A 109 2.19 23.64 6.89
CA ASN A 109 3.20 24.68 7.15
C ASN A 109 2.48 26.03 7.21
N SER A 110 2.27 26.52 8.43
CA SER A 110 1.93 27.92 8.67
C SER A 110 3.17 28.76 8.35
N ASN A 111 3.38 29.08 7.08
CA ASN A 111 4.34 30.12 6.71
C ASN A 111 3.82 31.44 7.26
N HIS A 112 4.36 31.81 8.43
CA HIS A 112 4.29 33.15 9.00
C HIS A 112 4.98 34.09 8.00
N TYR A 113 4.20 34.77 7.16
CA TYR A 113 4.70 35.95 6.47
C TYR A 113 4.58 37.12 7.45
N ASN A 114 5.72 37.55 7.97
CA ASN A 114 5.89 38.90 8.53
C ASN A 114 5.95 39.90 7.38
#